data_AF-A0A5D2HAL5-F1
#
_entry.id   AF-A0A5D2HAL5-F1
#
_cell.length_a   1.000
_cell.length_b   1.000
_cell.length_c   1.000
_cell.angle_alpha   90.00
_cell.angle_beta   90.00
_cell.angle_gamma   90.00
#
_symmetry.space_group_name_H-M   'P 1'
#
loop_
_entity.id
_entity.type
_entity.pdbx_description
1 polymer ?
#
loop_
_entity_poly.entity_id
_entity_poly.type
_entity_poly.pdbx_seq_one_letter_code
_entity_poly.pdbx_strand_id
1 'polypeptide(L)'
;NRVSFFYASEDGNLFFVWRSLYAAKQLVGNGFWWCVGDGASIQVFNDPWLNNEATFYVEKVPIEGLEELYVKMLMTEDGMGWDRSFDEGVLSPHDVAHVFSIPIGRHMQPD
;
A
#
# COMPACT_ATOMS: atom_id res chain seq x y z
N ASN A 1 12.00 3.73 -34.98
CA ASN A 1 12.75 3.56 -33.72
C ASN A 1 11.76 3.21 -32.60
N ARG A 2 11.37 1.94 -32.48
CA ARG A 2 10.57 1.42 -31.36
C ARG A 2 11.28 0.15 -30.90
N VAL A 3 12.04 0.29 -29.82
CA VAL A 3 12.83 -0.80 -29.26
C VAL A 3 11.86 -1.81 -28.66
N SER A 4 11.91 -3.01 -29.21
CA SER A 4 11.13 -4.18 -28.85
C SER A 4 11.60 -4.73 -27.51
N PHE A 5 10.79 -4.55 -26.47
CA PHE A 5 10.87 -5.28 -25.19
C PHE A 5 10.73 -6.82 -25.35
N PHE A 6 10.47 -7.30 -26.57
CA PHE A 6 10.03 -8.67 -26.87
C PHE A 6 11.10 -9.64 -27.35
N TYR A 7 12.35 -9.23 -27.52
CA TYR A 7 13.42 -10.18 -27.87
C TYR A 7 14.01 -10.84 -26.61
N ALA A 8 13.17 -11.57 -25.88
CA ALA A 8 13.67 -12.72 -25.14
C ALA A 8 14.10 -13.77 -26.17
N SER A 9 15.30 -14.32 -25.97
CA SER A 9 16.05 -15.17 -26.91
C SER A 9 15.20 -16.24 -27.62
N GLU A 10 15.50 -16.41 -28.92
CA GLU A 10 14.80 -17.12 -29.99
C GLU A 10 14.46 -18.61 -29.75
N ASP A 11 14.64 -19.13 -28.55
CA ASP A 11 14.47 -20.54 -28.18
C ASP A 11 13.72 -20.73 -26.84
N GLY A 12 13.38 -19.64 -26.13
CA GLY A 12 12.63 -19.68 -24.86
C GLY A 12 11.13 -19.55 -25.06
N ASN A 13 10.41 -20.67 -24.98
CA ASN A 13 8.97 -20.81 -25.18
C ASN A 13 8.13 -19.67 -24.52
N LEU A 14 7.74 -18.65 -25.30
CA LEU A 14 6.93 -17.48 -24.88
C LEU A 14 5.65 -17.89 -24.15
N PHE A 15 5.08 -19.06 -24.47
CA PHE A 15 3.92 -19.60 -23.76
C PHE A 15 4.21 -19.88 -22.28
N PHE A 16 5.46 -20.18 -21.90
CA PHE A 16 5.83 -20.43 -20.51
C PHE A 16 5.79 -19.14 -19.69
N VAL A 17 6.34 -18.03 -20.20
CA VAL A 17 6.29 -16.72 -19.52
C VAL A 17 4.84 -16.27 -19.33
N TRP A 18 4.01 -16.38 -20.35
CA TRP A 18 2.59 -16.03 -20.25
C TRP A 18 1.82 -16.96 -19.31
N ARG A 19 2.13 -18.26 -19.26
CA ARG A 19 1.54 -19.21 -18.30
C ARG A 19 1.99 -18.93 -16.88
N SER A 20 3.26 -18.60 -16.66
CA SER A 20 3.78 -18.21 -15.35
C SER A 20 3.14 -16.90 -14.88
N LEU A 21 2.97 -15.92 -15.77
CA LEU A 21 2.28 -14.67 -15.44
C LEU A 21 0.78 -14.90 -15.16
N TYR A 22 0.11 -15.74 -15.96
CA TYR A 22 -1.31 -16.05 -15.76
C TYR A 22 -1.54 -16.89 -14.49
N ALA A 23 -0.63 -17.81 -14.18
CA ALA A 23 -0.64 -18.55 -12.92
C ALA A 23 -0.38 -17.62 -11.73
N ALA A 24 0.60 -16.70 -11.83
CA ALA A 24 0.87 -15.68 -10.82
C ALA A 24 -0.34 -14.76 -10.62
N LYS A 25 -1.01 -14.34 -11.70
CA LYS A 25 -2.26 -13.56 -11.65
C LYS A 25 -3.37 -14.31 -10.90
N GLN A 26 -3.53 -15.61 -11.17
CA GLN A 26 -4.51 -16.43 -10.46
C GLN A 26 -4.14 -16.66 -8.98
N LEU A 27 -2.85 -16.75 -8.66
CA LEU A 27 -2.35 -16.79 -7.28
C LEU A 27 -2.62 -15.47 -6.53
N VAL A 28 -2.38 -14.33 -7.17
CA VAL A 28 -2.62 -12.98 -6.60
C VAL A 28 -4.13 -12.70 -6.46
N GLY A 29 -4.97 -13.29 -7.30
CA GLY A 29 -6.43 -13.16 -7.26
C GLY A 29 -7.08 -13.64 -5.96
N ASN A 30 -6.38 -14.41 -5.13
CA ASN A 30 -6.85 -14.86 -3.81
C ASN A 30 -6.40 -13.97 -2.65
N GLY A 31 -5.92 -12.76 -2.93
CA GLY A 31 -5.82 -11.68 -1.94
C GLY A 31 -4.43 -11.52 -1.34
N PHE A 32 -3.53 -10.87 -2.08
CA PHE A 32 -2.56 -10.02 -1.40
C PHE A 32 -3.31 -8.77 -0.93
N TRP A 33 -3.73 -8.79 0.33
CA TRP A 33 -4.14 -7.57 1.00
C TRP A 33 -2.88 -6.74 1.22
N TRP A 34 -2.89 -5.49 0.75
CA TRP A 34 -1.86 -4.52 1.14
C TRP A 34 -1.83 -4.48 2.67
N CYS A 35 -0.64 -4.64 3.25
CA CYS A 35 -0.41 -4.49 4.67
C CYS A 35 0.67 -3.44 4.87
N VAL A 36 0.54 -2.66 5.94
CA VAL A 36 1.57 -1.70 6.34
C VAL A 36 2.56 -2.41 7.27
N GLY A 37 3.85 -2.29 6.97
CA GLY A 37 4.97 -2.71 7.79
C GLY A 37 5.17 -1.79 8.97
N ASP A 38 6.32 -1.12 9.06
CA ASP A 38 6.63 -0.18 10.15
C ASP A 38 6.11 1.25 9.92
N GLY A 39 5.55 1.55 8.74
CA GLY A 39 4.97 2.83 8.36
C GLY A 39 5.96 3.99 8.33
N ALA A 40 7.27 3.73 8.48
CA ALA A 40 8.26 4.77 8.75
C ALA A 40 8.69 5.53 7.49
N SER A 41 8.53 4.91 6.32
CA SER A 41 8.89 5.46 5.00
C SER A 41 7.68 6.01 4.23
N ILE A 42 6.46 5.84 4.73
CA ILE A 42 5.22 6.21 4.04
C ILE A 42 4.67 7.52 4.60
N GLN A 43 4.52 8.53 3.76
CA GLN A 43 3.88 9.81 4.10
C GLN A 43 2.37 9.72 3.92
N VAL A 44 1.63 10.12 4.95
CA VAL A 44 0.17 9.94 5.05
C VAL A 44 -0.58 10.62 3.90
N PHE A 45 -0.17 11.83 3.52
CA PHE A 45 -0.89 12.65 2.55
C PHE A 45 -0.26 12.66 1.15
N ASN A 46 1.00 12.25 1.03
CA ASN A 46 1.76 12.39 -0.22
C ASN A 46 2.00 11.05 -0.93
N ASP A 47 1.87 9.92 -0.23
CA ASP A 47 2.04 8.59 -0.81
C ASP A 47 0.69 7.89 -1.02
N PRO A 48 0.57 7.03 -2.06
CA PRO A 48 -0.63 6.23 -2.31
C PRO A 48 -0.61 4.93 -1.49
N TRP A 49 -1.12 4.95 -0.26
CA TRP A 49 -1.06 3.81 0.66
C TRP A 49 -2.43 3.33 1.20
N LEU A 50 -3.52 4.06 0.92
CA LEU A 50 -4.87 3.63 1.28
C LEU A 50 -5.41 2.64 0.26
N ASN A 51 -6.08 1.58 0.71
CA ASN A 51 -6.77 0.64 -0.18
C ASN A 51 -8.23 1.06 -0.42
N ASN A 52 -8.42 2.20 -1.10
CA ASN A 52 -9.74 2.71 -1.48
C ASN A 52 -9.94 2.55 -3.00
N GLU A 53 -11.12 2.05 -3.41
CA GLU A 53 -11.44 1.77 -4.81
C GLU A 53 -11.43 3.02 -5.70
N ALA A 54 -11.68 4.20 -5.12
CA ALA A 54 -11.71 5.47 -5.85
C ALA A 54 -10.32 6.12 -5.96
N THR A 55 -9.55 6.11 -4.86
CA THR A 55 -8.21 6.71 -4.80
C THR A 55 -7.35 5.98 -3.78
N PHE A 56 -6.05 5.91 -4.00
CA PHE A 56 -5.11 5.35 -3.02
C PHE A 56 -4.55 6.38 -2.03
N TYR A 57 -5.03 7.63 -2.09
CA TYR A 57 -4.55 8.75 -1.26
C TYR A 57 -5.58 9.11 -0.19
N VAL A 58 -5.09 9.68 0.91
CA VAL A 58 -5.95 10.39 1.87
C VAL A 58 -6.56 11.61 1.17
N GLU A 59 -7.88 11.72 1.19
CA GLU A 59 -8.57 12.81 0.48
C GLU A 59 -8.51 14.14 1.25
N LYS A 60 -8.39 14.06 2.57
CA LYS A 60 -8.29 15.24 3.44
C LYS A 60 -6.98 15.98 3.20
N VAL A 61 -7.09 17.30 3.02
CA VAL A 61 -5.92 18.19 3.01
C VAL A 61 -5.21 18.13 4.37
N PRO A 62 -3.86 18.08 4.43
CA PRO A 62 -3.12 18.09 5.68
C PRO A 62 -3.54 19.26 6.58
N ILE A 63 -3.63 19.00 7.88
CA ILE A 63 -3.75 20.07 8.88
C ILE A 63 -2.41 20.81 8.90
N GLU A 64 -2.43 22.13 9.07
CA GLU A 64 -1.22 22.96 9.16
C GLU A 64 -0.28 22.42 10.26
N GLY A 65 0.98 22.16 9.89
CA GLY A 65 2.00 21.57 10.75
C GLY A 65 2.03 20.03 10.76
N LEU A 66 1.16 19.35 10.01
CA LEU A 66 1.15 17.89 9.83
C LEU A 66 1.40 17.47 8.37
N GLU A 67 2.04 18.33 7.57
CA GLU A 67 2.37 18.05 6.17
C GLU A 67 3.34 16.87 6.02
N GLU A 68 4.22 16.67 7.01
CA GLU A 68 5.20 15.57 7.06
C GLU A 68 4.77 14.46 8.04
N LEU A 69 3.47 14.18 8.11
CA LEU A 69 2.95 13.06 8.91
C LEU A 69 3.26 11.72 8.22
N TYR A 70 3.84 10.79 8.96
CA TYR A 70 4.16 9.44 8.48
C TYR A 70 3.20 8.40 9.07
N VAL A 71 2.96 7.31 8.35
CA VAL A 71 2.02 6.25 8.76
C VAL A 71 2.40 5.65 10.11
N LYS A 72 3.70 5.53 10.44
CA LYS A 72 4.15 5.09 11.78
C LYS A 72 3.55 5.89 12.94
N MET A 73 3.19 7.16 12.70
CA MET A 73 2.63 8.05 13.72
C MET A 73 1.13 7.85 13.91
N LEU A 74 0.47 7.15 12.97
CA LEU A 74 -0.91 6.68 13.09
C LEU A 74 -1.00 5.33 13.83
N MET A 75 0.13 4.71 14.15
CA MET A 75 0.20 3.40 14.79
C MET A 75 0.35 3.54 16.31
N THR A 76 -0.05 2.52 17.05
CA THR A 76 0.23 2.40 18.49
C THR A 76 1.74 2.36 18.74
N GLU A 77 2.20 2.72 19.95
CA GLU A 77 3.63 2.74 20.29
C GLU A 77 4.35 1.39 20.07
N ASP A 78 3.62 0.28 20.22
CA ASP A 78 4.12 -1.07 19.96
C ASP A 78 4.09 -1.48 18.49
N GLY A 79 3.53 -0.63 17.61
CA GLY A 79 3.38 -0.85 16.17
C GLY A 79 2.46 -2.00 15.79
N MET A 80 1.64 -2.51 16.72
CA MET A 80 0.78 -3.67 16.50
C MET A 80 -0.68 -3.29 16.19
N GLY A 81 -1.00 -2.01 16.18
CA GLY A 81 -2.34 -1.48 15.97
C GLY A 81 -2.33 -0.05 15.44
N TRP A 82 -3.51 0.43 15.07
CA TRP A 82 -3.77 1.83 14.73
C TRP A 82 -4.15 2.62 16.00
N ASP A 83 -3.60 3.81 16.18
CA ASP A 83 -3.99 4.74 17.24
C ASP A 83 -5.29 5.44 16.85
N ARG A 84 -6.41 4.79 17.21
CA ARG A 84 -7.74 5.25 16.81
C ARG A 84 -8.04 6.68 17.26
N SER A 85 -7.58 7.06 18.45
CA SER A 85 -7.87 8.38 19.01
C SER A 85 -7.12 9.48 18.26
N PHE A 86 -5.87 9.22 17.88
CA PHE A 86 -5.10 10.15 17.07
C PHE A 86 -5.66 10.23 15.64
N ASP A 87 -5.90 9.09 15.01
CA ASP A 87 -6.36 8.98 13.63
C ASP A 87 -7.69 9.71 13.41
N GLU A 88 -8.66 9.55 14.32
CA GLU A 88 -9.95 10.25 14.28
C GLU A 88 -9.82 11.78 14.46
N GLY A 89 -8.73 12.24 15.09
CA GLY A 89 -8.43 13.66 15.23
C GLY A 89 -7.76 14.27 14.00
N VAL A 90 -6.92 13.51 13.29
CA VAL A 90 -6.11 14.01 12.17
C VAL A 90 -6.70 13.73 10.79
N LEU A 91 -7.49 12.66 10.62
CA LEU A 91 -8.05 12.24 9.34
C LEU A 91 -9.54 12.57 9.21
N SER A 92 -10.15 12.23 8.07
CA SER A 92 -11.61 12.29 7.89
C SER A 92 -12.25 10.95 8.30
N PRO A 93 -13.53 10.91 8.70
CA PRO A 93 -14.20 9.65 9.02
C PRO A 93 -14.17 8.63 7.88
N HIS A 94 -14.12 9.11 6.63
CA HIS A 94 -13.99 8.25 5.45
C HIS A 94 -12.60 7.61 5.37
N ASP A 95 -11.53 8.40 5.50
CA ASP A 95 -10.16 7.90 5.43
C ASP A 95 -9.85 6.97 6.60
N VAL A 96 -10.34 7.29 7.81
CA VAL A 96 -10.21 6.45 9.01
C VAL A 96 -10.78 5.04 8.79
N ALA A 97 -11.93 4.93 8.13
CA ALA A 97 -12.53 3.63 7.83
C ALA A 97 -11.63 2.78 6.93
N HIS A 98 -10.95 3.40 5.96
CA HIS A 98 -9.98 2.73 5.10
C HIS A 98 -8.71 2.36 5.88
N VAL A 99 -8.13 3.27 6.67
CA VAL A 99 -6.95 3.00 7.51
C VAL A 99 -7.18 1.79 8.40
N PHE A 100 -8.31 1.76 9.12
CA PHE A 100 -8.62 0.65 10.03
C PHE A 100 -8.91 -0.68 9.33
N SER A 101 -9.17 -0.66 8.02
CA SER A 101 -9.31 -1.88 7.22
C SER A 101 -7.95 -2.47 6.79
N ILE A 102 -6.88 -1.66 6.83
CA ILE A 102 -5.56 -2.09 6.42
C ILE A 102 -4.93 -2.94 7.53
N PRO A 103 -4.56 -4.20 7.26
CA PRO A 103 -3.81 -5.00 8.22
C PRO A 103 -2.40 -4.46 8.41
N ILE A 104 -1.91 -4.57 9.64
CA ILE A 104 -0.50 -4.31 9.96
C ILE A 104 0.28 -5.63 9.82
N GLY A 105 1.46 -5.55 9.22
CA GLY A 105 2.36 -6.67 8.98
C GLY A 105 2.79 -7.34 10.29
N ARG A 106 2.83 -8.68 10.31
CA ARG A 106 3.17 -9.49 11.51
C ARG A 106 4.60 -9.28 12.02
N HIS A 107 5.44 -8.70 11.20
CA HIS A 107 6.81 -8.35 11.50
C HIS A 107 6.92 -6.88 11.08
N MET A 108 7.17 -5.97 12.03
CA MET A 108 7.44 -4.54 11.77
C MET A 108 8.73 -4.41 10.95
N GLN A 109 8.67 -4.82 9.70
CA GLN A 109 9.72 -4.68 8.73
C GLN A 109 9.54 -3.33 8.03
N PRO A 110 10.63 -2.69 7.61
CA PRO A 110 10.56 -1.49 6.79
C PRO A 110 9.69 -1.73 5.55
N ASP A 111 8.82 -0.78 5.25
CA ASP A 111 8.01 -0.71 4.02
C ASP A 111 8.85 -0.39 2.78
#